data_AF-A4RRZ8-F1
#
_entry.id   AF-A4RRZ8-F1
#
_cell.length_a   1.000
_cell.length_b   1.000
_cell.length_c   1.000
_cell.angle_alpha   90.00
_cell.angle_beta   90.00
_cell.angle_gamma   90.00
#
_symmetry.space_group_name_H-M   'P 1'
#
loop_
_entity.id
_entity.type
_entity.pdbx_description
1 polymer ?
#
loop_
_entity_poly.entity_id
_entity_poly.type
_entity_poly.pdbx_seq_one_letter_code
_entity_poly.pdbx_strand_id
1 'polypeptide(L)'
;LARAAFAHASAGTATTISGFTAKSCGGTAQQYANSGASGTKTFTWTAPADLTSVSSVDISAGYAAGQGAVTRQTITLTRAPGAACATNQRVSSGACVACPAGSTRAAGDPVYGGDTTCTATLCATNERVSNNACVACAGSATNAAGDDATQSDTTCDGAACASNQHVSSSSCTACPAGTTRAAGDPVYGGDTTCTATACGANERVSNNACVACAAYTTNAAGDLANGGDTACDAASAAPAGPKFIVFALFTALACACARVA
;
A
#
# COMPACT_ATOMS: atom_id res chain seq x y z
N LEU A 1 -2.61 46.96 64.86
CA LEU A 1 -2.85 47.00 63.40
C LEU A 1 -2.68 45.59 62.86
N ALA A 2 -3.77 44.94 62.42
CA ALA A 2 -3.71 43.59 61.89
C ALA A 2 -2.85 43.60 60.61
N ARG A 3 -1.72 42.88 60.65
CA ARG A 3 -0.90 42.64 59.46
C ARG A 3 -1.53 41.47 58.73
N ALA A 4 -2.13 41.72 57.57
CA ALA A 4 -2.70 40.67 56.73
C ALA A 4 -1.67 40.27 55.67
N ALA A 5 -1.35 38.97 55.57
CA ALA A 5 -0.53 38.41 54.50
C ALA A 5 -1.41 37.70 53.46
N PHE A 6 -1.06 37.78 52.17
CA PHE A 6 -1.74 37.07 51.10
C PHE A 6 -0.80 36.37 50.13
N ALA A 7 -1.30 35.29 49.51
CA ALA A 7 -0.64 34.54 48.46
C ALA A 7 -1.59 34.34 47.27
N HIS A 8 -1.06 34.40 46.04
CA HIS A 8 -1.78 34.22 44.79
C HIS A 8 -0.92 33.46 43.78
N ALA A 9 -1.49 32.55 43.00
CA ALA A 9 -0.85 31.88 41.88
C ALA A 9 -1.67 32.09 40.59
N SER A 10 -1.03 32.38 39.46
CA SER A 10 -1.72 32.57 38.17
C SER A 10 -2.27 31.26 37.57
N ALA A 11 -1.72 30.11 37.95
CA ALA A 11 -2.16 28.78 37.56
C ALA A 11 -1.79 27.74 38.65
N GLY A 12 -2.37 26.54 38.56
CA GLY A 12 -2.18 25.47 39.55
C GLY A 12 -3.11 25.62 40.75
N THR A 13 -2.95 24.75 41.74
CA THR A 13 -3.80 24.78 42.95
C THR A 13 -2.94 25.00 44.18
N ALA A 14 -3.21 26.08 44.89
CA ALA A 14 -2.65 26.31 46.21
C ALA A 14 -3.31 25.35 47.21
N THR A 15 -2.52 24.49 47.84
CA THR A 15 -2.98 23.61 48.91
C THR A 15 -2.77 24.30 50.25
N THR A 16 -3.73 24.14 51.16
CA THR A 16 -3.92 24.91 52.39
C THR A 16 -2.62 25.20 53.15
N ILE A 17 -2.41 26.47 53.49
CA ILE A 17 -1.25 26.99 54.23
C ILE A 17 -1.51 26.86 55.73
N SER A 18 -0.53 26.42 56.51
CA SER A 18 -0.64 26.45 57.98
C SER A 18 -0.80 27.89 58.47
N GLY A 19 -1.94 28.18 59.10
CA GLY A 19 -2.27 29.49 59.68
C GLY A 19 -2.88 30.52 58.73
N PHE A 20 -3.32 30.16 57.52
CA PHE A 20 -4.10 31.06 56.66
C PHE A 20 -5.50 30.51 56.39
N THR A 21 -6.48 31.40 56.31
CA THR A 21 -7.83 31.06 55.86
C THR A 21 -7.94 31.34 54.37
N ALA A 22 -8.39 30.34 53.60
CA ALA A 22 -8.68 30.51 52.18
C ALA A 22 -9.85 31.50 52.00
N LYS A 23 -9.70 32.42 51.05
CA LYS A 23 -10.73 33.38 50.67
C LYS A 23 -10.94 33.27 49.16
N SER A 24 -12.14 32.86 48.77
CA SER A 24 -12.55 32.89 47.37
C SER A 24 -12.63 34.35 46.90
N CYS A 25 -11.96 34.65 45.80
CA CYS A 25 -12.10 35.90 45.08
C CYS A 25 -12.66 35.56 43.69
N GLY A 26 -13.46 36.44 43.09
CA GLY A 26 -14.00 36.19 41.74
C GLY A 26 -12.87 35.99 40.72
N GLY A 27 -12.96 34.92 39.92
CA GLY A 27 -11.94 34.52 38.93
C GLY A 27 -11.18 33.24 39.32
N THR A 28 -10.09 32.90 38.61
CA THR A 28 -9.20 31.76 38.91
C THR A 28 -8.22 32.03 40.08
N ALA A 29 -8.27 33.24 40.65
CA ALA A 29 -7.36 33.74 41.67
C ALA A 29 -7.79 33.33 43.10
N GLN A 30 -7.01 32.47 43.77
CA GLN A 30 -7.16 32.16 45.20
C GLN A 30 -6.39 33.20 46.04
N GLN A 31 -7.03 33.77 47.07
CA GLN A 31 -6.36 34.62 48.07
C GLN A 31 -6.40 33.95 49.43
N TYR A 32 -5.29 33.96 50.17
CA TYR A 32 -5.21 33.45 51.54
C TYR A 32 -4.97 34.61 52.49
N ALA A 33 -5.56 34.63 53.70
CA ALA A 33 -5.33 35.70 54.68
C ALA A 33 -4.95 35.13 56.05
N ASN A 34 -4.02 35.78 56.75
CA ASN A 34 -3.66 35.50 58.14
C ASN A 34 -3.67 36.80 58.95
N SER A 35 -4.25 36.79 60.15
CA SER A 35 -4.31 37.92 61.10
C SER A 35 -3.37 37.79 62.31
N GLY A 36 -2.49 36.78 62.34
CA GLY A 36 -1.63 36.41 63.48
C GLY A 36 -0.15 36.83 63.40
N ALA A 37 0.57 36.58 64.51
CA ALA A 37 1.93 37.07 64.83
C ALA A 37 3.04 36.78 63.80
N SER A 38 4.11 37.57 63.87
CA SER A 38 5.32 37.48 63.04
C SER A 38 6.01 36.12 63.15
N GLY A 39 6.28 35.47 62.01
CA GLY A 39 7.04 34.23 61.92
C GLY A 39 7.04 33.68 60.48
N THR A 40 7.92 32.73 60.20
CA THR A 40 7.99 32.05 58.89
C THR A 40 6.70 31.25 58.64
N LYS A 41 6.18 31.33 57.42
CA LYS A 41 5.01 30.58 56.96
C LYS A 41 5.36 29.83 55.68
N THR A 42 4.86 28.60 55.54
CA THR A 42 5.16 27.72 54.40
C THR A 42 3.95 27.61 53.48
N PHE A 43 4.11 28.01 52.23
CA PHE A 43 3.11 27.89 51.17
C PHE A 43 3.39 26.64 50.32
N THR A 44 2.41 25.74 50.22
CA THR A 44 2.51 24.56 49.35
C THR A 44 1.66 24.77 48.11
N TRP A 45 2.31 24.80 46.95
CA TRP A 45 1.66 24.91 45.65
C TRP A 45 1.80 23.61 44.88
N THR A 46 0.69 23.13 44.35
CA THR A 46 0.67 22.00 43.43
C THR A 46 0.60 22.55 42.01
N ALA A 47 1.58 22.14 41.18
CA ALA A 47 1.63 22.52 39.79
C ALA A 47 0.35 22.08 39.05
N PRO A 48 -0.09 22.82 38.01
CA PRO A 48 -1.15 22.34 37.13
C PRO A 48 -0.82 20.95 36.59
N ALA A 49 -1.83 20.10 36.44
CA ALA A 49 -1.67 18.78 35.83
C ALA A 49 -1.20 18.88 34.38
N ASP A 50 -1.52 19.98 33.70
CA ASP A 50 -1.06 20.29 32.35
C ASP A 50 -0.10 21.49 32.36
N LEU A 51 1.20 21.21 32.26
CA LEU A 51 2.26 22.21 32.12
C LEU A 51 2.52 22.62 30.66
N THR A 52 1.81 22.04 29.69
CA THR A 52 1.99 22.37 28.27
C THR A 52 1.34 23.71 27.93
N SER A 53 0.19 24.01 28.56
CA SER A 53 -0.59 25.25 28.40
C SER A 53 -0.10 26.43 29.25
N VAL A 54 0.91 26.24 30.11
CA VAL A 54 1.41 27.28 31.02
C VAL A 54 2.89 27.56 30.75
N SER A 55 3.20 28.73 30.19
CA SER A 55 4.58 29.16 29.90
C SER A 55 5.31 29.69 31.14
N SER A 56 4.57 30.31 32.05
CA SER A 56 5.06 30.79 33.33
C SER A 56 3.98 30.79 34.40
N VAL A 57 4.36 30.52 35.64
CA VAL A 57 3.49 30.66 36.81
C VAL A 57 4.05 31.77 37.68
N ASP A 58 3.22 32.78 37.98
CA ASP A 58 3.55 33.83 38.92
C ASP A 58 2.95 33.51 40.28
N ILE A 59 3.82 33.41 41.28
CA ILE A 59 3.45 33.25 42.69
C ILE A 59 3.72 34.58 43.37
N SER A 60 2.67 35.30 43.76
CA SER A 60 2.77 36.56 44.50
C SER A 60 2.50 36.33 45.97
N ALA A 61 3.38 36.79 46.85
CA ALA A 61 3.13 36.92 48.29
C ALA A 61 3.22 38.38 48.71
N GLY A 62 2.37 38.84 49.62
CA GLY A 62 2.45 40.21 50.10
C GLY A 62 1.87 40.41 51.49
N TYR A 63 2.16 41.56 52.09
CA TYR A 63 1.60 41.98 53.37
C TYR A 63 1.10 43.42 53.31
N ALA A 64 0.04 43.71 54.07
CA ALA A 64 -0.48 45.06 54.26
C ALA A 64 -0.06 45.59 55.64
N ALA A 65 0.70 46.69 55.66
CA ALA A 65 1.18 47.34 56.89
C ALA A 65 0.50 48.69 57.09
N GLY A 66 -0.64 48.71 57.80
CA GLY A 66 -1.40 49.95 58.01
C GLY A 66 -1.93 50.55 56.71
N GLN A 67 -2.73 51.60 56.79
CA GLN A 67 -3.59 52.08 55.71
C GLN A 67 -2.81 52.43 54.43
N GLY A 68 -2.82 51.55 53.42
CA GLY A 68 -2.60 51.91 52.02
C GLY A 68 -1.44 51.23 51.28
N ALA A 69 -0.42 50.70 51.95
CA ALA A 69 0.74 50.13 51.26
C ALA A 69 0.79 48.60 51.33
N VAL A 70 0.73 47.97 50.15
CA VAL A 70 0.90 46.53 49.97
C VAL A 70 2.29 46.29 49.36
N THR A 71 3.16 45.58 50.08
CA THR A 71 4.43 45.09 49.50
C THR A 71 4.18 43.72 48.88
N ARG A 72 4.41 43.57 47.57
CA ARG A 72 4.33 42.29 46.84
C ARG A 72 5.72 41.79 46.48
N GLN A 73 5.97 40.52 46.73
CA GLN A 73 7.08 39.76 46.14
C GLN A 73 6.49 38.77 45.15
N THR A 74 7.03 38.75 43.94
CA THR A 74 6.61 37.83 42.87
C THR A 74 7.75 36.88 42.56
N ILE A 75 7.45 35.58 42.56
CA ILE A 75 8.33 34.51 42.08
C ILE A 75 7.72 34.03 40.76
N THR A 76 8.47 34.19 39.67
CA THR A 76 8.08 33.68 38.35
C THR A 76 8.79 32.37 38.09
N LEU A 77 8.02 31.29 37.94
CA LEU A 77 8.51 30.00 37.50
C LEU A 77 8.33 29.91 35.99
N THR A 78 9.43 29.98 35.24
CA THR A 78 9.39 29.84 33.79
C THR A 78 9.72 28.40 33.40
N ARG A 79 8.97 27.84 32.45
CA ARG A 79 9.30 26.52 31.89
C ARG A 79 10.68 26.60 31.22
N ALA A 80 11.59 25.71 31.60
CA ALA A 80 12.87 25.60 30.89
C ALA A 80 12.60 25.29 29.41
N PRO A 81 13.37 25.85 28.46
CA PRO A 81 13.25 25.47 27.06
C PRO A 81 13.51 23.96 26.95
N GLY A 82 12.44 23.19 26.72
CA GLY A 82 12.57 21.76 26.44
C GLY A 82 13.39 21.58 25.17
N ALA A 83 14.24 20.56 25.13
CA ALA A 83 14.97 20.22 23.93
C ALA A 83 13.98 20.06 22.77
N ALA A 84 14.26 20.71 21.64
CA ALA A 84 13.47 20.53 20.45
C ALA A 84 13.84 19.18 19.80
N CYS A 85 12.87 18.50 19.21
CA CYS A 85 13.12 17.27 18.48
C CYS A 85 14.02 17.52 17.27
N ALA A 86 14.91 16.57 17.03
CA ALA A 86 15.81 16.60 15.89
C ALA A 86 15.05 16.33 14.57
N THR A 87 15.76 16.47 13.44
CA THR A 87 15.22 16.08 12.13
C THR A 87 14.77 14.62 12.14
N ASN A 88 13.65 14.33 11.49
CA ASN A 88 13.02 13.00 11.43
C ASN A 88 12.56 12.47 12.80
N GLN A 89 12.24 13.36 13.73
CA GLN A 89 11.55 13.04 14.97
C GLN A 89 10.27 13.86 15.11
N ARG A 90 9.27 13.28 15.77
CA ARG A 90 8.01 13.92 16.16
C ARG A 90 7.85 13.85 17.68
N VAL A 91 7.04 14.74 18.25
CA VAL A 91 6.65 14.68 19.65
C VAL A 91 5.54 13.66 19.82
N SER A 92 5.70 12.75 20.77
CA SER A 92 4.64 11.86 21.23
C SER A 92 4.73 11.68 22.73
N SER A 93 3.66 12.02 23.45
CA SER A 93 3.57 11.99 24.91
C SER A 93 4.74 12.71 25.61
N GLY A 94 5.14 13.87 25.06
CA GLY A 94 6.21 14.68 25.64
C GLY A 94 7.64 14.19 25.36
N ALA A 95 7.81 13.21 24.47
CA ALA A 95 9.11 12.68 24.07
C ALA A 95 9.32 12.78 22.56
N CYS A 96 10.58 12.90 22.13
CA CYS A 96 10.93 12.83 20.72
C CYS A 96 11.02 11.37 20.26
N VAL A 97 10.21 11.01 19.28
CA VAL A 97 10.14 9.68 18.70
C VAL A 97 10.47 9.77 17.21
N ALA A 98 11.27 8.82 16.70
CA ALA A 98 11.59 8.78 15.28
C ALA A 98 10.34 8.68 14.39
N CYS A 99 10.40 9.32 13.23
CA CYS A 99 9.39 9.12 12.18
C CYS A 99 9.45 7.68 11.65
N PRO A 100 8.30 7.08 11.29
CA PRO A 100 8.30 5.81 10.57
C PRO A 100 9.02 5.97 9.22
N ALA A 101 9.55 4.86 8.70
CA ALA A 101 10.14 4.82 7.37
C ALA A 101 9.14 5.34 6.32
N GLY A 102 9.64 6.01 5.27
CA GLY A 102 8.79 6.64 4.26
C GLY A 102 8.08 7.91 4.75
N SER A 103 8.48 8.49 5.89
CA SER A 103 7.99 9.79 6.34
C SER A 103 9.10 10.64 6.92
N THR A 104 8.91 11.96 6.93
CA THR A 104 9.89 12.91 7.43
C THR A 104 9.25 13.96 8.31
N ARG A 105 10.10 14.63 9.09
CA ARG A 105 9.68 15.78 9.87
C ARG A 105 10.84 16.75 10.08
N ALA A 106 10.57 18.04 9.94
CA ALA A 106 11.55 19.07 10.23
C ALA A 106 11.90 19.09 11.73
N ALA A 107 13.15 19.43 12.04
CA ALA A 107 13.58 19.68 13.42
C ALA A 107 12.86 20.93 14.00
N GLY A 108 12.93 21.08 15.33
CA GLY A 108 12.44 22.29 16.01
C GLY A 108 11.18 22.11 16.83
N ASP A 109 10.72 20.87 16.96
CA ASP A 109 9.50 20.53 17.67
C ASP A 109 9.68 20.59 19.19
N PRO A 110 8.99 21.48 19.90
CA PRO A 110 9.11 21.55 21.35
C PRO A 110 8.43 20.34 21.98
N VAL A 111 9.16 19.55 22.78
CA VAL A 111 8.62 18.38 23.50
C VAL A 111 7.40 18.70 24.38
N TYR A 112 7.21 19.96 24.79
CA TYR A 112 6.07 20.41 25.57
C TYR A 112 5.03 21.19 24.77
N GLY A 113 5.14 21.21 23.44
CA GLY A 113 4.19 21.88 22.54
C GLY A 113 3.00 21.03 22.12
N GLY A 114 2.89 19.81 22.65
CA GLY A 114 1.91 18.81 22.25
C GLY A 114 2.46 17.83 21.22
N ASP A 115 1.69 16.78 20.96
CA ASP A 115 2.06 15.72 20.03
C ASP A 115 2.03 16.23 18.58
N THR A 116 2.97 15.74 17.78
CA THR A 116 3.10 16.11 16.38
C THR A 116 3.14 14.88 15.49
N THR A 117 2.90 15.08 14.19
CA THR A 117 2.86 14.01 13.19
C THR A 117 3.98 14.18 12.16
N CYS A 118 4.46 13.07 11.61
CA CYS A 118 5.39 13.08 10.48
C CYS A 118 4.59 13.23 9.17
N THR A 119 5.23 13.81 8.17
CA THR A 119 4.67 13.94 6.82
C THR A 119 5.10 12.72 5.99
N ALA A 120 4.14 11.96 5.48
CA ALA A 120 4.40 10.84 4.59
C ALA A 120 5.05 11.33 3.28
N THR A 121 6.00 10.55 2.77
CA THR A 121 6.57 10.71 1.45
C THR A 121 5.62 10.04 0.45
N LEU A 122 5.03 10.84 -0.43
CA LEU A 122 4.20 10.34 -1.53
C LEU A 122 5.06 10.23 -2.79
N CYS A 123 4.97 9.10 -3.47
CA CYS A 123 5.70 8.85 -4.70
C CYS A 123 5.12 9.67 -5.86
N ALA A 124 6.02 10.13 -6.72
CA ALA A 124 5.66 10.91 -7.90
C ALA A 124 5.07 10.02 -9.00
N THR A 125 4.67 10.64 -10.11
CA THR A 125 4.24 9.89 -11.31
C THR A 125 5.38 9.01 -11.81
N ASN A 126 5.06 7.79 -12.23
CA ASN A 126 6.00 6.76 -12.68
C ASN A 126 6.97 6.28 -11.59
N GLU A 127 6.60 6.40 -10.32
CA GLU A 127 7.29 5.77 -9.20
C GLU A 127 6.36 4.78 -8.50
N ARG A 128 6.96 3.80 -7.83
CA ARG A 128 6.28 2.85 -6.93
C ARG A 128 6.97 2.85 -5.57
N VAL A 129 6.28 2.38 -4.55
CA VAL A 129 6.87 2.15 -3.23
C VAL A 129 7.63 0.83 -3.24
N SER A 130 8.89 0.87 -2.84
CA SER A 130 9.69 -0.31 -2.54
C SER A 130 10.57 -0.07 -1.32
N ASN A 131 10.42 -0.91 -0.29
CA ASN A 131 11.11 -0.78 1.00
C ASN A 131 10.97 0.63 1.61
N ASN A 132 9.75 1.15 1.64
CA ASN A 132 9.43 2.50 2.15
C ASN A 132 10.14 3.66 1.44
N ALA A 133 10.60 3.45 0.20
CA ALA A 133 11.17 4.47 -0.66
C ALA A 133 10.45 4.50 -2.00
N CYS A 134 10.42 5.68 -2.63
CA CYS A 134 9.90 5.83 -3.97
C CYS A 134 10.99 5.46 -4.98
N VAL A 135 10.67 4.51 -5.85
CA VAL A 135 11.58 3.98 -6.86
C VAL A 135 10.92 4.09 -8.22
N ALA A 136 11.66 4.60 -9.21
CA ALA A 136 11.17 4.72 -10.57
C ALA A 136 10.67 3.37 -11.13
N CYS A 137 9.60 3.45 -11.89
CA CYS A 137 9.13 2.37 -12.74
C CYS A 137 10.14 2.07 -13.85
N ALA A 138 10.31 0.78 -14.17
CA ALA A 138 11.18 0.36 -15.24
C ALA A 138 10.47 0.45 -16.61
N GLY A 139 11.24 0.56 -17.70
CA GLY A 139 10.72 0.51 -19.06
C GLY A 139 9.62 1.53 -19.34
N SER A 140 8.52 1.07 -19.94
CA SER A 140 7.34 1.91 -20.29
C SER A 140 6.22 1.83 -19.25
N ALA A 141 6.51 1.31 -18.05
CA ALA A 141 5.51 1.23 -16.99
C ALA A 141 5.31 2.59 -16.35
N THR A 142 4.10 2.83 -15.89
CA THR A 142 3.71 4.09 -15.28
C THR A 142 3.00 3.80 -13.97
N ASN A 143 2.98 4.78 -13.08
CA ASN A 143 2.07 4.79 -11.93
C ASN A 143 1.53 6.20 -11.78
N ALA A 144 0.29 6.31 -11.31
CA ALA A 144 -0.21 7.60 -10.87
C ALA A 144 0.62 8.08 -9.66
N ALA A 145 0.74 9.40 -9.50
CA ALA A 145 1.34 9.93 -8.28
C ALA A 145 0.42 9.64 -7.07
N GLY A 146 1.03 9.45 -5.90
CA GLY A 146 0.29 9.33 -4.64
C GLY A 146 0.49 8.03 -3.87
N ASP A 147 1.29 7.08 -4.36
CA ASP A 147 1.65 5.90 -3.56
C ASP A 147 2.35 6.36 -2.27
N ASP A 148 1.90 5.84 -1.12
CA ASP A 148 2.36 6.26 0.20
C ASP A 148 3.51 5.37 0.69
N ALA A 149 4.71 5.95 0.80
CA ALA A 149 5.91 5.22 1.20
C ALA A 149 5.87 4.71 2.66
N THR A 150 4.91 5.14 3.48
CA THR A 150 4.70 4.58 4.83
C THR A 150 3.91 3.28 4.83
N GLN A 151 3.32 2.91 3.68
CA GLN A 151 2.51 1.71 3.51
C GLN A 151 3.32 0.57 2.86
N SER A 152 2.62 -0.48 2.42
CA SER A 152 3.21 -1.62 1.73
C SER A 152 3.78 -1.23 0.37
N ASP A 153 4.72 -2.04 -0.12
CA ASP A 153 5.26 -1.93 -1.47
C ASP A 153 4.14 -1.97 -2.53
N THR A 154 4.28 -1.11 -3.55
CA THR A 154 3.37 -1.05 -4.70
C THR A 154 4.07 -1.54 -5.97
N THR A 155 3.28 -1.85 -6.99
CA THR A 155 3.78 -2.27 -8.32
C THR A 155 3.47 -1.20 -9.35
N CYS A 156 4.28 -1.11 -10.41
CA CYS A 156 3.98 -0.23 -11.53
C CYS A 156 2.86 -0.81 -12.40
N ASP A 157 1.99 0.06 -12.89
CA ASP A 157 1.04 -0.26 -13.95
C ASP A 157 1.81 -0.42 -15.27
N GLY A 158 1.99 -1.68 -15.69
CA GLY A 158 2.58 -2.02 -16.98
C GLY A 158 1.52 -2.08 -18.08
N ALA A 159 1.89 -1.75 -19.31
CA ALA A 159 1.13 -2.18 -20.47
C ALA A 159 1.06 -3.71 -20.49
N ALA A 160 -0.09 -4.27 -20.85
CA ALA A 160 -0.20 -5.71 -21.04
C ALA A 160 0.44 -6.12 -22.38
N CYS A 161 1.05 -7.29 -22.44
CA CYS A 161 1.59 -7.82 -23.68
C CYS A 161 0.47 -8.02 -24.72
N ALA A 162 0.79 -7.67 -25.96
CA ALA A 162 -0.11 -7.86 -27.10
C ALA A 162 -0.31 -9.36 -27.40
N SER A 163 -1.22 -9.67 -28.31
CA SER A 163 -1.40 -11.06 -28.75
C SER A 163 -0.11 -11.61 -29.37
N ASN A 164 0.15 -12.90 -29.16
CA ASN A 164 1.37 -13.59 -29.55
C ASN A 164 2.66 -13.00 -28.95
N GLN A 165 2.56 -12.37 -27.78
CA GLN A 165 3.70 -11.99 -26.96
C GLN A 165 3.59 -12.62 -25.57
N HIS A 166 4.73 -12.82 -24.92
CA HIS A 166 4.84 -13.28 -23.53
C HIS A 166 5.75 -12.36 -22.73
N VAL A 167 5.61 -12.36 -21.42
CA VAL A 167 6.48 -11.60 -20.53
C VAL A 167 7.78 -12.38 -20.34
N SER A 168 8.91 -11.73 -20.60
CA SER A 168 10.23 -12.23 -20.27
C SER A 168 11.08 -11.10 -19.72
N SER A 169 11.60 -11.28 -18.50
CA SER A 169 12.41 -10.28 -17.80
C SER A 169 11.75 -8.89 -17.75
N SER A 170 10.45 -8.87 -17.44
CA SER A 170 9.65 -7.64 -17.42
C SER A 170 9.64 -6.86 -18.75
N SER A 171 9.60 -7.59 -19.87
CA SER A 171 9.35 -7.03 -21.20
C SER A 171 8.50 -7.99 -22.03
N CYS A 172 7.72 -7.45 -22.97
CA CYS A 172 6.96 -8.26 -23.89
C CYS A 172 7.83 -8.73 -25.06
N THR A 173 8.00 -10.04 -25.16
CA THR A 173 8.77 -10.71 -26.22
C THR A 173 7.81 -11.47 -27.14
N ALA A 174 8.10 -11.54 -28.43
CA ALA A 174 7.26 -12.28 -29.37
C ALA A 174 7.33 -13.81 -29.11
N CYS A 175 6.21 -14.49 -29.28
CA CYS A 175 6.17 -15.95 -29.21
C CYS A 175 7.02 -16.59 -30.32
N PRO A 176 7.78 -17.66 -30.02
CA PRO A 176 8.45 -18.47 -31.04
C PRO A 176 7.47 -19.02 -32.09
N ALA A 177 7.96 -19.29 -33.29
CA ALA A 177 7.16 -19.89 -34.36
C ALA A 177 6.48 -21.19 -33.89
N GLY A 178 5.22 -21.40 -34.31
CA GLY A 178 4.42 -22.54 -33.88
C GLY A 178 3.83 -22.43 -32.46
N THR A 179 4.05 -21.31 -31.76
CA THR A 179 3.45 -21.04 -30.44
C THR A 179 2.62 -19.76 -30.43
N THR A 180 1.62 -19.70 -29.56
CA THR A 180 0.75 -18.52 -29.40
C THR A 180 0.49 -18.22 -27.93
N ARG A 181 0.04 -16.99 -27.68
CA ARG A 181 -0.38 -16.53 -26.34
C ARG A 181 -1.42 -15.44 -26.49
N ALA A 182 -2.43 -15.47 -25.63
CA ALA A 182 -3.45 -14.43 -25.59
C ALA A 182 -2.83 -13.10 -25.13
N ALA A 183 -3.38 -11.98 -25.61
CA ALA A 183 -3.03 -10.67 -25.06
C ALA A 183 -3.47 -10.58 -23.59
N GLY A 184 -2.84 -9.70 -22.82
CA GLY A 184 -3.28 -9.39 -21.45
C GLY A 184 -2.28 -9.71 -20.35
N ASP A 185 -1.12 -10.28 -20.66
CA ASP A 185 -0.12 -10.56 -19.64
C ASP A 185 0.51 -9.26 -19.10
N PRO A 186 0.39 -8.97 -17.80
CA PRO A 186 1.00 -7.78 -17.23
C PRO A 186 2.51 -7.95 -17.17
N VAL A 187 3.26 -6.98 -17.71
CA VAL A 187 4.73 -6.98 -17.76
C VAL A 187 5.39 -7.19 -16.39
N TYR A 188 4.71 -6.82 -15.30
CA TYR A 188 5.20 -6.98 -13.92
C TYR A 188 4.51 -8.10 -13.13
N GLY A 189 3.69 -8.94 -13.77
CA GLY A 189 3.07 -10.11 -13.14
C GLY A 189 3.97 -11.35 -13.09
N GLY A 190 5.20 -11.26 -13.60
CA GLY A 190 6.14 -12.37 -13.75
C GLY A 190 6.25 -12.88 -15.18
N ASP A 191 7.25 -13.70 -15.44
CA ASP A 191 7.50 -14.27 -16.76
C ASP A 191 6.39 -15.26 -17.16
N THR A 192 5.98 -15.20 -18.42
CA THR A 192 4.94 -16.08 -19.00
C THR A 192 5.50 -16.87 -20.17
N THR A 193 4.81 -17.93 -20.60
CA THR A 193 5.30 -18.85 -21.66
C THR A 193 4.27 -19.07 -22.76
N CYS A 194 4.67 -19.02 -24.01
CA CYS A 194 3.75 -19.31 -25.13
C CYS A 194 3.35 -20.79 -25.17
N THR A 195 2.15 -21.07 -25.67
CA THR A 195 1.60 -22.42 -25.80
C THR A 195 1.80 -22.92 -27.23
N ALA A 196 2.25 -24.16 -27.39
CA ALA A 196 2.39 -24.79 -28.70
C ALA A 196 1.04 -24.97 -29.39
N THR A 197 0.99 -24.69 -30.69
CA THR A 197 -0.20 -24.97 -31.51
C THR A 197 -0.22 -26.46 -31.83
N ALA A 198 -1.26 -27.17 -31.41
CA ALA A 198 -1.47 -28.58 -31.74
C ALA A 198 -2.24 -28.70 -33.07
N CYS A 199 -1.71 -29.48 -34.01
CA CYS A 199 -2.36 -29.75 -35.28
C CYS A 199 -3.54 -30.71 -35.12
N GLY A 200 -4.59 -30.45 -35.88
CA GLY A 200 -5.80 -31.28 -35.92
C GLY A 200 -5.58 -32.60 -36.66
N ALA A 201 -6.62 -33.43 -36.70
CA ALA A 201 -6.59 -34.65 -37.50
C ALA A 201 -6.48 -34.30 -38.99
N ASN A 202 -5.66 -35.06 -39.74
CA ASN A 202 -5.33 -34.85 -41.14
C ASN A 202 -4.56 -33.55 -41.42
N GLU A 203 -3.85 -33.02 -40.44
CA GLU A 203 -2.85 -31.94 -40.61
C GLU A 203 -1.48 -32.45 -40.22
N ARG A 204 -0.43 -32.00 -40.90
CA ARG A 204 0.97 -32.25 -40.55
C ARG A 204 1.67 -30.94 -40.21
N VAL A 205 2.76 -31.01 -39.46
CA VAL A 205 3.63 -29.85 -39.22
C VAL A 205 4.51 -29.66 -40.45
N SER A 206 4.51 -28.44 -40.99
CA SER A 206 5.47 -28.03 -42.01
C SER A 206 5.85 -26.58 -41.78
N ASN A 207 7.15 -26.29 -41.61
CA ASN A 207 7.69 -24.96 -41.30
C ASN A 207 6.94 -24.29 -40.12
N ASN A 208 6.76 -25.04 -39.04
CA ASN A 208 6.08 -24.59 -37.82
C ASN A 208 4.61 -24.16 -37.98
N ALA A 209 3.95 -24.64 -39.03
CA ALA A 209 2.52 -24.44 -39.27
C ALA A 209 1.83 -25.80 -39.47
N CYS A 210 0.55 -25.86 -39.06
CA CYS A 210 -0.30 -27.01 -39.36
C CYS A 210 -0.81 -26.88 -40.80
N VAL A 211 -0.47 -27.85 -41.62
CA VAL A 211 -0.80 -27.90 -43.04
C VAL A 211 -1.61 -29.15 -43.32
N ALA A 212 -2.76 -29.00 -43.99
CA ALA A 212 -3.61 -30.11 -44.35
C ALA A 212 -2.86 -31.18 -45.17
N CYS A 213 -3.17 -32.44 -44.89
CA CYS A 213 -2.74 -33.57 -45.68
C CYS A 213 -3.35 -33.53 -47.09
N ALA A 214 -2.59 -34.02 -48.08
CA ALA A 214 -3.12 -34.18 -49.42
C ALA A 214 -4.25 -35.23 -49.42
N ALA A 215 -5.13 -35.15 -50.43
CA ALA A 215 -6.18 -36.15 -50.60
C ALA A 215 -5.60 -37.58 -50.54
N TYR A 216 -6.33 -38.48 -49.87
CA TYR A 216 -5.93 -39.88 -49.65
C TYR A 216 -4.71 -40.11 -48.74
N THR A 217 -4.27 -39.09 -48.00
CA THR A 217 -3.27 -39.21 -46.92
C THR A 217 -3.88 -38.73 -45.60
N THR A 218 -3.44 -39.28 -44.48
CA THR A 218 -3.97 -38.97 -43.15
C THR A 218 -2.85 -38.75 -42.16
N ASN A 219 -3.13 -37.99 -41.10
CA ASN A 219 -2.24 -37.85 -39.96
C ASN A 219 -3.06 -37.78 -38.67
N ALA A 220 -2.54 -38.33 -37.58
CA ALA A 220 -3.19 -38.25 -36.29
C ALA A 220 -3.15 -36.80 -35.76
N ALA A 221 -4.15 -36.41 -34.97
CA ALA A 221 -4.11 -35.14 -34.27
C ALA A 221 -3.03 -35.17 -33.18
N GLY A 222 -2.49 -34.00 -32.83
CA GLY A 222 -1.58 -33.83 -31.68
C GLY A 222 -0.12 -33.53 -32.02
N ASP A 223 0.23 -33.43 -33.31
CA ASP A 223 1.53 -32.90 -33.68
C ASP A 223 1.67 -31.44 -33.22
N LEU A 224 2.82 -31.08 -32.67
CA LEU A 224 3.06 -29.74 -32.15
C LEU A 224 3.81 -28.91 -33.19
N ALA A 225 3.24 -27.75 -33.55
CA ALA A 225 3.82 -26.86 -34.54
C ALA A 225 5.17 -26.24 -34.13
N ASN A 226 5.53 -26.26 -32.85
CA ASN A 226 6.88 -25.89 -32.40
C ASN A 226 7.88 -27.07 -32.42
N GLY A 227 7.44 -28.26 -32.83
CA GLY A 227 8.26 -29.44 -33.06
C GLY A 227 8.85 -29.47 -34.47
N GLY A 228 9.35 -30.64 -34.86
CA GLY A 228 9.84 -30.88 -36.22
C GLY A 228 8.69 -31.12 -37.22
N ASP A 229 9.01 -30.97 -38.50
CA ASP A 229 8.09 -31.30 -39.60
C ASP A 229 7.65 -32.77 -39.52
N THR A 230 6.35 -33.00 -39.72
CA THR A 230 5.75 -34.34 -39.72
C THR A 230 5.23 -34.69 -41.11
N ALA A 231 4.94 -35.97 -41.35
CA ALA A 231 4.49 -36.48 -42.63
C ALA A 231 3.07 -37.03 -42.54
N CYS A 232 2.32 -36.96 -43.64
CA CYS A 232 1.06 -37.67 -43.74
C CYS A 232 1.33 -39.10 -44.21
N ASP A 233 0.70 -40.07 -43.57
CA ASP A 233 0.75 -41.45 -44.00
C ASP A 233 -0.18 -41.65 -45.19
N ALA A 234 0.27 -42.44 -46.17
CA ALA A 234 -0.62 -42.91 -47.22
C ALA A 234 -1.72 -43.74 -46.54
N ALA A 235 -2.99 -43.42 -46.81
CA ALA A 235 -4.09 -44.25 -46.35
C ALA A 235 -3.85 -45.66 -46.91
N SER A 236 -3.53 -46.61 -46.03
CA SER A 236 -3.28 -47.98 -46.44
C SER A 236 -4.55 -48.53 -47.09
N ALA A 237 -4.49 -48.67 -48.42
CA ALA A 237 -5.36 -49.40 -49.33
C ALA A 237 -6.78 -48.84 -49.62
N ALA A 238 -6.88 -48.25 -50.82
CA ALA A 238 -7.85 -48.51 -51.89
C ALA A 238 -9.36 -48.58 -51.57
N PRO A 239 -10.23 -47.81 -52.27
CA PRO A 239 -11.63 -48.17 -52.32
C PRO A 239 -11.75 -49.54 -52.98
N ALA A 240 -12.31 -50.52 -52.27
CA ALA A 240 -12.83 -51.72 -52.91
C ALA A 240 -13.81 -51.26 -53.99
N GLY A 241 -13.38 -51.32 -55.26
CA GLY A 241 -14.19 -50.92 -56.39
C GLY A 241 -15.53 -51.67 -56.39
N PRO A 242 -16.61 -51.08 -56.92
CA PRO A 242 -17.88 -51.77 -57.00
C PRO A 242 -17.73 -53.01 -57.89
N LYS A 243 -18.00 -54.20 -57.35
CA LYS A 243 -18.13 -55.42 -58.15
C LYS A 243 -19.36 -55.30 -59.05
N PHE A 244 -19.20 -54.68 -60.22
CA PHE A 244 -20.15 -54.79 -61.32
C PHE A 244 -20.05 -56.21 -61.88
N ILE A 245 -21.01 -57.08 -61.54
CA ILE A 245 -21.21 -58.35 -62.23
C ILE A 245 -21.88 -58.01 -63.57
N VAL A 246 -21.08 -57.98 -64.63
CA VAL A 246 -21.58 -57.94 -66.01
C VAL A 246 -21.92 -59.38 -66.42
N PHE A 247 -23.21 -59.73 -66.41
CA PHE A 247 -23.70 -60.95 -67.07
C PHE A 247 -24.23 -60.55 -68.46
N ALA A 248 -23.38 -60.65 -69.49
CA ALA A 248 -23.78 -60.60 -70.88
C ALA A 248 -23.42 -61.97 -71.51
N LEU A 249 -24.40 -62.86 -71.70
CA LEU A 249 -25.27 -63.03 -72.88
C LEU A 249 -24.62 -63.95 -73.93
N PHE A 250 -25.11 -65.19 -74.08
CA PHE A 250 -25.16 -65.90 -75.37
C PHE A 250 -26.34 -66.91 -75.38
N THR A 251 -27.36 -66.52 -76.13
CA THR A 251 -28.44 -67.26 -76.85
C THR A 251 -28.02 -68.64 -77.40
N ALA A 252 -28.86 -69.62 -77.74
CA ALA A 252 -30.30 -69.90 -77.71
C ALA A 252 -30.49 -71.36 -78.18
N LEU A 253 -31.51 -72.11 -77.73
CA LEU A 253 -32.16 -73.14 -78.55
C LEU A 253 -33.55 -73.50 -78.01
N ALA A 254 -34.54 -73.46 -78.90
CA ALA A 254 -35.95 -73.69 -78.61
C ALA A 254 -36.30 -75.17 -78.46
N CYS A 255 -37.32 -75.48 -77.64
CA CYS A 255 -38.30 -76.53 -77.95
C CYS A 255 -39.59 -76.31 -77.16
N ALA A 256 -40.71 -76.23 -77.89
CA ALA A 256 -42.06 -76.13 -77.37
C ALA A 256 -42.57 -77.51 -76.95
N CYS A 257 -43.41 -77.58 -75.91
CA CYS A 257 -44.68 -78.31 -76.00
C CYS A 257 -45.60 -77.97 -74.83
N ALA A 258 -46.79 -77.47 -75.17
CA ALA A 258 -47.94 -77.50 -74.28
C ALA A 258 -48.46 -78.94 -74.16
N ARG A 259 -48.91 -79.35 -72.96
CA ARG A 259 -50.27 -79.88 -72.77
C ARG A 259 -50.59 -80.11 -71.30
N VAL A 260 -51.76 -79.57 -70.97
CA VAL A 260 -52.62 -79.90 -69.83
C VAL A 260 -52.92 -81.40 -69.81
N ALA A 261 -52.92 -81.97 -68.61
CA ALA A 261 -53.86 -83.01 -68.19
C ALA A 261 -54.38 -82.59 -66.81
#